data_AF-A0A179S9C6-F1
#
_entry.id   AF-A0A179S9C6-F1
#
_cell.length_a   1.000
_cell.length_b   1.000
_cell.length_c   1.000
_cell.angle_alpha   90.00
_cell.angle_beta   90.00
_cell.angle_gamma   90.00
#
_symmetry.space_group_name_H-M   'P 1'
#
loop_
_entity.id
_entity.type
_entity.pdbx_description
1 polymer ?
#
loop_
_entity_poly.entity_id
_entity_poly.type
_entity_poly.pdbx_seq_one_letter_code
_entity_poly.pdbx_strand_id
1 'polypeptide(L)'
;MTVTKTETLPVRSGDDVVRVRQRVRALAVEIGLGLVDQTKIVTAASELARNTLDYGGGGDVLLEIVHAGMRKGLRLTFEDQGPGITDIEQAMTDCFTTGRGMGLGLGGAKRLSNEFHI
;
A
#
# COMPACT_ATOMS: atom_id res chain seq x y z
N MET A 1 -3.27 11.89 -15.77
CA MET A 1 -3.40 12.10 -14.32
C MET A 1 -2.37 13.12 -13.88
N THR A 2 -2.70 14.01 -12.94
CA THR A 2 -1.76 14.99 -12.38
C THR A 2 -1.58 14.74 -10.89
N VAL A 3 -0.34 14.87 -10.39
CA VAL A 3 -0.02 14.75 -8.96
C VAL A 3 -0.07 16.13 -8.33
N THR A 4 -0.78 16.27 -7.21
CA THR A 4 -0.95 17.56 -6.51
C THR A 4 -0.27 17.61 -5.14
N LYS A 5 0.08 16.45 -4.59
CA LYS A 5 0.81 16.32 -3.32
C LYS A 5 1.61 15.02 -3.34
N THR A 6 2.83 15.09 -2.81
CA THR A 6 3.74 13.95 -2.71
C THR A 6 4.38 13.95 -1.32
N GLU A 7 4.46 12.79 -0.70
CA GLU A 7 5.10 12.58 0.60
C GLU A 7 5.73 11.20 0.64
N THR A 8 6.94 11.08 1.18
CA THR A 8 7.62 9.78 1.34
C THR A 8 7.76 9.47 2.82
N LEU A 9 7.47 8.22 3.19
CA LEU A 9 7.68 7.71 4.54
C LEU A 9 8.58 6.48 4.51
N PRO A 10 9.51 6.34 5.47
CA PRO A 10 10.28 5.11 5.60
C PRO A 10 9.42 3.97 6.12
N VAL A 11 9.80 2.75 5.77
CA VAL A 11 9.26 1.49 6.31
C VAL A 11 10.45 0.66 6.77
N ARG A 12 10.86 0.82 8.03
CA ARG A 12 12.03 0.16 8.62
C ARG A 12 11.68 -0.64 9.88
N SER A 13 10.47 -0.44 10.40
CA SER A 13 10.01 -1.04 11.64
C SER A 13 8.49 -1.24 11.66
N GLY A 14 7.98 -2.00 12.64
CA GLY A 14 6.54 -2.13 12.86
C GLY A 14 5.86 -0.80 13.18
N ASP A 15 6.55 0.13 13.84
CA ASP A 15 6.04 1.47 14.15
C ASP A 15 5.85 2.30 12.87
N ASP A 16 6.75 2.15 11.90
CA ASP A 16 6.61 2.78 10.59
C ASP A 16 5.37 2.26 9.84
N VAL A 17 5.07 0.96 9.92
CA VAL A 17 3.84 0.40 9.33
C VAL A 17 2.59 1.06 9.95
N VAL A 18 2.59 1.32 11.25
CA VAL A 18 1.50 2.04 11.93
C VAL A 18 1.44 3.50 11.44
N ARG A 19 2.59 4.17 11.30
CA ARG A 19 2.67 5.55 10.81
C ARG A 19 2.16 5.69 9.37
N VAL A 20 2.56 4.78 8.48
CA VAL A 20 2.04 4.72 7.10
C VAL A 20 0.53 4.57 7.10
N ARG A 21 -0.01 3.62 7.88
CA ARG A 21 -1.46 3.39 8.01
C ARG A 21 -2.20 4.66 8.44
N GLN A 22 -1.70 5.34 9.47
CA GLN A 22 -2.29 6.57 9.97
C GLN A 22 -2.24 7.68 8.91
N ARG A 23 -1.12 7.80 8.18
CA ARG A 23 -0.97 8.83 7.16
C ARG A 23 -1.86 8.60 5.95
N VAL A 24 -1.93 7.37 5.46
CA VAL A 24 -2.84 6.96 4.38
C VAL A 24 -4.29 7.25 4.75
N ARG A 25 -4.70 6.94 5.99
CA ARG A 25 -6.04 7.26 6.48
C ARG A 25 -6.29 8.78 6.48
N ALA A 26 -5.35 9.57 6.96
CA ALA A 26 -5.48 11.02 6.98
C ALA A 26 -5.63 11.60 5.57
N LEU A 27 -4.82 11.14 4.60
CA LEU A 27 -4.91 11.55 3.20
C LEU A 27 -6.23 11.11 2.56
N ALA A 28 -6.70 9.89 2.83
CA ALA A 28 -7.98 9.38 2.34
C ALA A 28 -9.16 10.24 2.82
N VAL A 29 -9.13 10.70 4.08
CA VAL A 29 -10.10 11.66 4.62
C VAL A 29 -9.94 13.04 3.98
N GLU A 30 -8.70 13.54 3.84
CA GLU A 30 -8.38 14.84 3.21
C GLU A 30 -8.94 14.96 1.79
N ILE A 31 -8.88 13.88 1.00
CA ILE A 31 -9.41 13.87 -0.38
C ILE A 31 -10.89 13.50 -0.48
N GLY A 32 -11.54 13.18 0.64
CA GLY A 32 -12.97 12.89 0.71
C GLY A 32 -13.38 11.50 0.22
N LEU A 33 -12.52 10.47 0.38
CA LEU A 33 -12.92 9.08 0.08
C LEU A 33 -14.06 8.63 1.01
N GLY A 34 -14.97 7.80 0.50
CA GLY A 34 -16.01 7.16 1.31
C GLY A 34 -15.43 6.19 2.33
N LEU A 35 -16.17 5.92 3.42
CA LEU A 35 -15.70 5.08 4.54
C LEU A 35 -15.24 3.67 4.10
N VAL A 36 -15.93 3.08 3.12
CA VAL A 36 -15.56 1.79 2.55
C VAL A 36 -14.18 1.89 1.85
N ASP A 37 -13.98 2.91 1.02
CA ASP A 37 -12.72 3.08 0.28
C ASP A 37 -11.56 3.49 1.18
N GLN A 38 -11.83 4.28 2.23
CA GLN A 38 -10.86 4.52 3.30
C GLN A 38 -10.40 3.22 3.95
N THR A 39 -11.33 2.32 4.27
CA THR A 39 -11.00 1.03 4.89
C THR A 39 -10.18 0.16 3.94
N LYS A 40 -10.56 0.10 2.66
CA LYS A 40 -9.84 -0.64 1.62
C LYS A 40 -8.40 -0.16 1.46
N ILE A 41 -8.18 1.14 1.23
CA ILE A 41 -6.85 1.68 0.96
C ILE A 41 -5.93 1.58 2.18
N VAL A 42 -6.47 1.77 3.40
CA VAL A 42 -5.71 1.63 4.65
C VAL A 42 -5.30 0.17 4.88
N THR A 43 -6.17 -0.78 4.52
CA THR A 43 -5.88 -2.21 4.63
C THR A 43 -4.81 -2.61 3.61
N ALA A 44 -4.97 -2.22 2.34
CA ALA A 44 -3.97 -2.46 1.30
C ALA A 44 -2.59 -1.87 1.68
N ALA A 45 -2.56 -0.63 2.16
CA ALA A 45 -1.32 0.01 2.61
C ALA A 45 -0.63 -0.76 3.75
N SER A 46 -1.41 -1.35 4.64
CA SER A 46 -0.88 -2.11 5.79
C SER A 46 -0.24 -3.43 5.36
N GLU A 47 -0.88 -4.13 4.41
CA GLU A 47 -0.35 -5.38 3.85
C GLU A 47 0.92 -5.10 3.03
N LEU A 48 0.91 -4.06 2.18
CA LEU A 48 2.08 -3.70 1.38
C LEU A 48 3.25 -3.19 2.22
N ALA A 49 3.01 -2.31 3.21
CA ALA A 49 4.06 -1.86 4.12
C ALA A 49 4.68 -3.03 4.90
N ARG A 50 3.85 -4.01 5.31
CA ARG A 50 4.36 -5.22 5.95
C ARG A 50 5.19 -6.07 5.00
N ASN A 51 4.77 -6.23 3.75
CA ASN A 51 5.54 -6.98 2.76
C ASN A 51 6.91 -6.33 2.49
N THR A 52 6.94 -5.00 2.33
CA THR A 52 8.16 -4.21 2.19
C THR A 52 9.10 -4.41 3.39
N LEU A 53 8.57 -4.51 4.60
CA LEU A 53 9.37 -4.77 5.80
C LEU A 53 9.85 -6.23 5.89
N ASP A 54 8.91 -7.18 5.88
CA ASP A 54 9.15 -8.58 6.22
C ASP A 54 9.89 -9.34 5.11
N TYR A 55 9.57 -9.05 3.83
CA TYR A 55 10.19 -9.70 2.67
C TYR A 55 11.23 -8.82 1.99
N GLY A 56 11.00 -7.50 1.96
CA GLY A 56 11.90 -6.52 1.35
C GLY A 56 13.09 -6.12 2.23
N GLY A 57 13.06 -6.43 3.54
CA GLY A 57 14.06 -5.95 4.51
C GLY A 57 13.91 -4.47 4.88
N GLY A 58 12.78 -3.86 4.51
CA GLY A 58 12.51 -2.45 4.63
C GLY A 58 12.61 -1.71 3.30
N GLY A 59 11.85 -0.63 3.19
CA GLY A 59 11.75 0.18 1.98
C GLY A 59 11.08 1.53 2.24
N ASP A 60 10.67 2.23 1.20
CA ASP A 60 10.00 3.51 1.33
C ASP A 60 8.62 3.42 0.71
N VAL A 61 7.67 4.19 1.25
CA VAL A 61 6.38 4.39 0.61
C VAL A 61 6.25 5.82 0.14
N LEU A 62 5.97 5.98 -1.14
CA LEU A 62 5.59 7.23 -1.78
C LEU A 62 4.07 7.34 -1.78
N LEU A 63 3.56 8.40 -1.17
CA LEU A 63 2.14 8.75 -1.10
C LEU A 63 1.87 9.92 -2.04
N GLU A 64 0.93 9.74 -2.96
CA GLU A 64 0.60 10.77 -3.95
C GLU A 64 -0.90 11.00 -4.05
N ILE A 65 -1.32 12.26 -3.91
CA ILE A 65 -2.69 12.64 -4.30
C ILE A 65 -2.70 12.83 -5.81
N VAL A 66 -3.51 12.01 -6.49
CA VAL A 66 -3.63 12.00 -7.95
C VAL A 66 -4.98 12.53 -8.37
N HIS A 67 -5.01 13.26 -9.48
CA HIS A 67 -6.22 13.78 -10.10
C HIS A 67 -6.39 13.22 -11.51
N ALA A 68 -7.60 12.72 -11.80
CA ALA A 68 -8.04 12.26 -13.12
C ALA A 68 -9.31 13.03 -13.51
N GLY A 69 -9.12 14.24 -14.07
CA GLY A 69 -10.20 15.20 -14.28
C GLY A 69 -10.77 15.64 -12.94
N MET A 70 -12.07 15.42 -12.73
CA MET A 70 -12.77 15.75 -11.47
C MET A 70 -12.55 14.73 -10.35
N ARG A 71 -11.99 13.55 -10.65
CA ARG A 71 -11.76 12.50 -9.65
C ARG A 71 -10.44 12.71 -8.93
N LYS A 72 -10.45 12.65 -7.60
CA LYS A 72 -9.26 12.59 -6.76
C LYS A 72 -9.04 11.16 -6.28
N GLY A 73 -7.80 10.75 -6.19
CA GLY A 73 -7.40 9.44 -5.68
C GLY A 73 -6.10 9.51 -4.90
N LEU A 74 -5.74 8.39 -4.29
CA LEU A 74 -4.48 8.22 -3.58
C LEU A 74 -3.70 7.10 -4.26
N ARG A 75 -2.49 7.39 -4.70
CA ARG A 75 -1.53 6.40 -5.22
C ARG A 75 -0.49 6.14 -4.15
N LEU A 76 -0.21 4.86 -3.93
CA LEU A 76 0.80 4.39 -3.00
C LEU A 76 1.82 3.58 -3.80
N THR A 77 3.10 3.93 -3.71
CA THR A 77 4.18 3.16 -4.32
C THR A 77 5.11 2.71 -3.22
N PHE A 78 5.25 1.40 -3.06
CA PHE A 78 6.15 0.77 -2.11
C PHE A 78 7.38 0.29 -2.86
N GLU A 79 8.56 0.65 -2.38
CA GLU A 79 9.83 0.30 -3.02
C GLU A 79 10.79 -0.23 -1.95
N ASP A 80 11.35 -1.41 -2.17
CA ASP A 80 12.40 -2.01 -1.35
C ASP A 80 13.56 -2.51 -2.22
N GLN A 81 14.64 -2.92 -1.56
CA GLN A 81 15.83 -3.48 -2.20
C GLN A 81 16.05 -4.93 -1.75
N GLY A 82 14.94 -5.63 -1.48
CA GLY A 82 14.95 -7.02 -1.06
C GLY A 82 15.35 -7.98 -2.20
N PRO A 83 15.28 -9.29 -1.96
CA PRO A 83 15.62 -10.31 -2.94
C PRO A 83 14.69 -10.33 -4.18
N GLY A 84 13.60 -9.55 -4.16
CA GLY A 84 12.57 -9.55 -5.19
C GLY A 84 11.62 -10.74 -5.07
N ILE A 85 10.72 -10.86 -6.05
CA ILE A 85 9.71 -11.92 -6.12
C ILE A 85 10.04 -12.83 -7.30
N THR A 86 10.43 -14.08 -7.02
CA THR A 86 10.81 -15.05 -8.06
C THR A 86 9.63 -15.43 -8.96
N ASP A 87 8.45 -15.63 -8.38
CA ASP A 87 7.22 -16.00 -9.08
C ASP A 87 6.09 -15.05 -8.67
N ILE A 88 5.82 -14.06 -9.53
CA ILE A 88 4.80 -13.04 -9.27
C ILE A 88 3.41 -13.68 -9.26
N GLU A 89 3.12 -14.66 -10.13
CA GLU A 89 1.80 -15.28 -10.17
C GLU A 89 1.49 -16.03 -8.87
N GLN A 90 2.48 -16.76 -8.35
CA GLN A 90 2.37 -17.43 -7.06
C GLN A 90 2.20 -16.43 -5.90
N ALA A 91 2.98 -15.35 -5.88
CA ALA A 91 2.89 -14.33 -4.83
C ALA A 91 1.56 -13.56 -4.82
N MET A 92 0.86 -13.54 -5.97
CA MET A 92 -0.47 -12.96 -6.13
C MET A 92 -1.61 -13.92 -5.75
N THR A 93 -1.31 -15.18 -5.43
CA THR A 93 -2.31 -16.17 -5.01
C THR A 93 -2.76 -15.90 -3.58
N ASP A 94 -4.08 -15.92 -3.36
CA ASP A 94 -4.68 -15.68 -2.05
C ASP A 94 -4.22 -16.71 -1.01
N CYS A 95 -4.11 -16.25 0.24
CA CYS A 95 -3.67 -17.07 1.37
C CYS A 95 -2.25 -17.64 1.23
N PHE A 96 -1.45 -17.20 0.26
CA PHE A 96 0.00 -17.42 0.26
C PHE A 96 0.64 -16.48 1.28
N THR A 97 0.58 -16.87 2.54
CA THR A 97 1.27 -16.18 3.62
C THR A 97 2.29 -17.13 4.23
N THR A 98 3.56 -16.73 4.21
CA THR A 98 4.61 -17.38 5.01
C THR A 98 4.79 -16.68 6.38
N GLY A 99 3.92 -15.72 6.75
CA GLY A 99 4.02 -14.90 7.98
C GLY A 99 2.68 -14.55 8.67
N ARG A 100 2.76 -13.89 9.85
CA ARG A 100 1.63 -13.57 10.77
C ARG A 100 0.78 -12.34 10.35
N GLY A 101 0.37 -12.24 9.08
CA GLY A 101 -0.52 -11.18 8.56
C GLY A 101 -2.01 -11.56 8.60
N MET A 102 -2.93 -10.64 8.26
CA MET A 102 -4.38 -10.89 8.17
C MET A 102 -4.78 -11.80 6.98
N GLY A 103 -3.83 -12.50 6.36
CA GLY A 103 -4.08 -13.52 5.34
C GLY A 103 -4.37 -12.99 3.93
N LEU A 104 -4.33 -11.67 3.70
CA LEU A 104 -4.73 -11.07 2.43
C LEU A 104 -3.58 -10.97 1.42
N GLY A 105 -2.36 -10.63 1.88
CA GLY A 105 -1.18 -10.61 1.02
C GLY A 105 -1.29 -9.65 -0.18
N LEU A 106 -0.44 -9.84 -1.19
CA LEU A 106 -0.44 -9.03 -2.42
C LEU A 106 -1.75 -9.16 -3.20
N GLY A 107 -2.33 -10.37 -3.27
CA GLY A 107 -3.62 -10.63 -3.91
C GLY A 107 -4.76 -9.82 -3.30
N GLY A 108 -4.81 -9.75 -1.97
CA GLY A 108 -5.77 -8.92 -1.25
C GLY A 108 -5.56 -7.43 -1.45
N ALA A 109 -4.31 -6.94 -1.44
CA ALA A 109 -4.02 -5.54 -1.75
C ALA A 109 -4.51 -5.15 -3.17
N LYS A 110 -4.35 -6.04 -4.16
CA LYS A 110 -4.89 -5.84 -5.51
C LYS A 110 -6.42 -5.76 -5.52
N ARG A 111 -7.14 -6.63 -4.81
CA ARG A 111 -8.62 -6.58 -4.72
C ARG A 111 -9.16 -5.31 -4.08
N LEU A 112 -8.39 -4.74 -3.16
CA LEU A 112 -8.76 -3.52 -2.43
C LEU A 112 -8.43 -2.24 -3.22
N SER A 113 -7.72 -2.36 -4.34
CA SER A 113 -7.25 -1.24 -5.15
C SER A 113 -8.02 -1.14 -6.47
N ASN A 114 -8.16 0.07 -7.01
CA ASN A 114 -8.73 0.25 -8.35
C ASN A 114 -7.73 -0.11 -9.45
N GLU A 115 -6.46 0.23 -9.22
CA GLU A 115 -5.32 -0.03 -10.10
C GLU A 115 -4.20 -0.61 -9.23
N PHE A 116 -3.47 -1.62 -9.74
CA PHE A 116 -2.40 -2.30 -9.01
C PHE A 116 -1.34 -2.77 -9.99
N HIS A 117 -0.08 -2.45 -9.69
CA HIS A 117 1.09 -2.79 -10.48
C HIS A 117 2.21 -3.28 -9.55
N ILE A 118 2.94 -4.30 -9.99
CA ILE A 118 4.10 -4.87 -9.32
C ILE A 118 5.06 -5.42 -10.38
#